data_AF-A0A3B4TS54-F1
#
_entry.id   AF-A0A3B4TS54-F1
#
_cell.length_a   1.000
_cell.length_b   1.000
_cell.length_c   1.000
_cell.angle_alpha   90.00
_cell.angle_beta   90.00
_cell.angle_gamma   90.00
#
_symmetry.space_group_name_H-M   'P 1'
#
loop_
_entity.id
_entity.type
_entity.pdbx_description
1 polymer ?
#
loop_
_entity_poly.entity_id
_entity_poly.type
_entity_poly.pdbx_seq_one_letter_code
_entity_poly.pdbx_strand_id
1 'polypeptide(L)'
;MKPIRGSNRAASKTPNLKKKKKTDETTKQQETVHEDLELSVNNSGKSTDPKPVQKRKAEGSSSAPKKAKKAKGQENWVLVPRSSVTALENIMDLSVLATLALRRTEKKESQEHLNIMKNRFLAQCAQLKVPVQKQNNLARSSHRNQEETKKSVVGKKTLDTLKEDLRAVVRALESAEEQTTSLQHTCSTLRDQVEEEEEKAKECLQITEQAVLNLPLHFPHKDETTLETWMRKTVQDSDSETTARKLGEILQKSEAIHDAQVLLVHAHKHVDQLFSPNLT
;
A
#
# COMPACT_ATOMS: atom_id res chain seq x y z
N MET A 1 -1.85 36.51 -21.68
CA MET A 1 -0.85 37.13 -20.77
C MET A 1 0.28 36.14 -20.55
N LYS A 2 1.54 36.57 -20.69
CA LYS A 2 2.74 35.83 -20.20
C LYS A 2 2.89 36.05 -18.69
N PRO A 3 3.62 35.18 -17.96
CA PRO A 3 4.97 35.58 -17.51
C PRO A 3 6.05 34.46 -17.65
N ILE A 4 7.29 34.77 -18.08
CA ILE A 4 8.55 35.09 -17.31
C ILE A 4 9.32 33.80 -16.94
N ARG A 5 10.45 33.42 -17.56
CA ARG A 5 11.82 34.03 -17.66
C ARG A 5 12.57 34.16 -16.32
N GLY A 6 13.23 33.07 -15.91
CA GLY A 6 14.67 33.05 -15.61
C GLY A 6 15.17 33.17 -14.16
N SER A 7 16.36 32.57 -13.97
CA SER A 7 17.41 32.88 -12.97
C SER A 7 17.43 32.08 -11.66
N ASN A 8 18.33 31.08 -11.56
CA ASN A 8 19.65 31.26 -10.94
C ASN A 8 20.53 30.01 -11.13
N ARG A 9 21.77 30.27 -11.58
CA ARG A 9 22.86 29.31 -11.81
C ARG A 9 23.83 29.39 -10.64
N ALA A 10 24.59 28.33 -10.37
CA ALA A 10 26.04 28.43 -10.28
C ALA A 10 26.68 27.07 -10.56
N ALA A 11 27.64 27.11 -11.48
CA ALA A 11 28.50 26.01 -11.90
C ALA A 11 29.89 26.23 -11.29
N SER A 12 30.64 25.15 -11.06
CA SER A 12 32.11 25.08 -11.05
C SER A 12 32.49 23.69 -10.50
N LYS A 13 33.53 22.96 -10.92
CA LYS A 13 34.69 23.16 -11.80
C LYS A 13 35.17 21.74 -12.15
N THR A 14 35.53 21.50 -13.40
CA THR A 14 36.61 20.54 -13.74
C THR A 14 37.82 21.34 -14.21
N PRO A 15 39.04 20.90 -13.89
CA PRO A 15 39.99 20.68 -14.98
C PRO A 15 40.97 19.50 -14.78
N ASN A 16 41.02 18.66 -15.82
CA ASN A 16 42.21 18.26 -16.62
C ASN A 16 43.48 17.62 -16.01
N LEU A 17 43.74 16.40 -16.53
CA LEU A 17 44.93 15.91 -17.25
C LEU A 17 46.33 15.89 -16.58
N LYS A 18 46.86 14.66 -16.41
CA LYS A 18 48.10 14.08 -17.02
C LYS A 18 48.43 12.78 -16.26
N LYS A 19 48.69 11.62 -16.90
CA LYS A 19 49.97 11.29 -17.58
C LYS A 19 49.82 10.09 -18.54
N LYS A 20 50.32 10.33 -19.76
CA LYS A 20 51.05 9.45 -20.71
C LYS A 20 50.84 7.92 -20.67
N LYS A 21 50.38 7.36 -21.79
CA LYS A 21 51.10 6.27 -22.48
C LYS A 21 50.79 6.28 -23.99
N LYS A 22 51.84 6.13 -24.80
CA LYS A 22 51.83 5.97 -26.26
C LYS A 22 51.42 4.53 -26.64
N THR A 23 50.68 4.42 -27.75
CA THR A 23 50.73 3.48 -28.91
C THR A 23 51.37 2.08 -28.70
N ASP A 24 50.87 0.94 -29.18
CA ASP A 24 50.10 0.53 -30.38
C ASP A 24 49.01 -0.51 -30.01
N GLU A 25 47.77 -0.47 -30.53
CA GLU A 25 47.25 -1.21 -31.70
C GLU A 25 47.61 -2.72 -31.67
N THR A 26 46.69 -3.70 -31.77
CA THR A 26 45.58 -3.83 -32.73
C THR A 26 44.55 -4.90 -32.25
N THR A 27 43.31 -4.72 -32.71
CA THR A 27 42.29 -5.77 -33.02
C THR A 27 41.36 -6.31 -31.93
N LYS A 28 40.29 -5.52 -31.73
CA LYS A 28 38.86 -5.88 -31.62
C LYS A 28 38.49 -7.29 -32.14
N GLN A 29 37.83 -8.12 -31.35
CA GLN A 29 36.36 -8.28 -31.17
C GLN A 29 35.89 -9.58 -31.83
N GLN A 30 35.21 -10.43 -31.05
CA GLN A 30 34.15 -11.27 -31.57
C GLN A 30 33.16 -11.59 -30.45
N GLU A 31 32.12 -10.78 -30.42
CA GLU A 31 30.79 -11.12 -29.91
C GLU A 31 30.07 -11.75 -31.13
N THR A 32 29.55 -12.97 -31.00
CA THR A 32 28.79 -13.62 -32.08
C THR A 32 27.45 -14.11 -31.53
N VAL A 33 26.40 -13.48 -32.04
CA VAL A 33 25.01 -13.94 -32.05
C VAL A 33 24.76 -14.59 -33.40
N HIS A 34 24.04 -15.71 -33.36
CA HIS A 34 23.23 -16.37 -34.39
C HIS A 34 23.29 -15.89 -35.86
N GLU A 35 23.45 -16.83 -36.79
CA GLU A 35 22.41 -17.17 -37.79
C GLU A 35 22.76 -18.43 -38.63
N ASP A 36 21.69 -19.13 -39.03
CA ASP A 36 21.61 -20.20 -40.03
C ASP A 36 22.13 -19.76 -41.42
N LEU A 37 22.75 -20.68 -42.19
CA LEU A 37 22.27 -21.05 -43.54
C LEU A 37 23.18 -22.10 -44.22
N GLU A 38 22.50 -23.14 -44.69
CA GLU A 38 22.60 -23.85 -45.98
C GLU A 38 23.90 -24.40 -46.59
N LEU A 39 23.69 -25.62 -47.10
CA LEU A 39 24.44 -26.37 -48.10
C LEU A 39 25.03 -25.55 -49.26
N SER A 40 26.26 -25.87 -49.63
CA SER A 40 26.76 -25.68 -50.99
C SER A 40 27.52 -26.92 -51.46
N VAL A 41 26.90 -27.60 -52.41
CA VAL A 41 27.48 -28.58 -53.32
C VAL A 41 28.29 -27.80 -54.36
N ASN A 42 29.54 -28.18 -54.64
CA ASN A 42 30.00 -28.24 -56.03
C ASN A 42 31.28 -29.04 -56.28
N ASN A 43 31.20 -29.72 -57.43
CA ASN A 43 32.09 -30.71 -57.99
C ASN A 43 33.37 -30.13 -58.60
N SER A 44 34.43 -30.94 -58.60
CA SER A 44 35.35 -31.11 -59.72
C SER A 44 35.92 -32.54 -59.61
N GLY A 45 35.86 -33.45 -60.59
CA GLY A 45 35.74 -33.31 -62.03
C GLY A 45 37.06 -33.66 -62.69
N LYS A 46 37.44 -34.95 -62.73
CA LYS A 46 38.41 -35.45 -63.73
C LYS A 46 38.14 -36.90 -64.10
N SER A 47 37.69 -37.07 -65.34
CA SER A 47 37.36 -38.30 -66.06
C SER A 47 38.59 -38.92 -66.71
N THR A 48 38.64 -40.26 -66.75
CA THR A 48 39.10 -41.07 -67.90
C THR A 48 38.56 -42.51 -67.76
N ASP A 49 37.80 -42.95 -68.77
CA ASP A 49 37.16 -44.26 -68.99
C ASP A 49 38.17 -45.42 -69.31
N PRO A 50 37.76 -46.61 -69.79
CA PRO A 50 36.88 -47.63 -69.20
C PRO A 50 37.56 -49.04 -69.12
N LYS A 51 36.82 -50.05 -68.62
CA LYS A 51 37.17 -51.49 -68.47
C LYS A 51 37.96 -52.13 -69.64
N PRO A 52 38.61 -53.29 -69.37
CA PRO A 52 38.20 -54.50 -70.09
C PRO A 52 37.92 -55.73 -69.20
N VAL A 53 37.03 -56.57 -69.72
CA VAL A 53 36.63 -57.89 -69.24
C VAL A 53 37.65 -58.93 -69.71
N GLN A 54 38.15 -59.83 -68.84
CA GLN A 54 38.64 -61.15 -69.24
C GLN A 54 38.34 -62.27 -68.21
N LYS A 55 37.43 -63.14 -68.65
CA LYS A 55 37.26 -64.61 -68.51
C LYS A 55 37.90 -65.39 -67.34
N ARG A 56 36.99 -66.08 -66.63
CA ARG A 56 36.99 -67.46 -66.09
C ARG A 56 38.34 -68.22 -65.99
N LYS A 57 38.67 -68.68 -64.77
CA LYS A 57 39.09 -70.06 -64.50
C LYS A 57 38.49 -70.58 -63.19
N ALA A 58 38.20 -71.87 -63.20
CA ALA A 58 37.44 -72.62 -62.22
C ALA A 58 38.30 -73.15 -61.05
N GLU A 59 37.57 -73.58 -60.01
CA GLU A 59 37.91 -74.57 -58.97
C GLU A 59 38.96 -74.22 -57.91
N GLY A 60 38.55 -74.41 -56.64
CA GLY A 60 39.49 -74.65 -55.55
C GLY A 60 39.17 -73.97 -54.20
N SER A 61 38.29 -74.60 -53.42
CA SER A 61 38.42 -74.78 -51.96
C SER A 61 38.32 -73.61 -50.95
N SER A 62 37.50 -73.89 -49.93
CA SER A 62 37.49 -73.37 -48.54
C SER A 62 36.81 -72.02 -48.26
N SER A 63 35.56 -72.12 -47.80
CA SER A 63 34.85 -71.05 -47.10
C SER A 63 35.40 -70.89 -45.68
N ALA A 64 36.39 -70.02 -45.50
CA ALA A 64 36.72 -69.47 -44.19
C ALA A 64 35.82 -68.24 -43.91
N PRO A 65 35.24 -68.09 -42.70
CA PRO A 65 34.40 -66.94 -42.40
C PRO A 65 35.28 -65.68 -42.33
N LYS A 66 34.96 -64.71 -43.18
CA LYS A 66 35.62 -63.40 -43.22
C LYS A 66 35.49 -62.74 -41.84
N LYS A 67 36.60 -62.62 -41.11
CA LYS A 67 36.67 -61.86 -39.86
C LYS A 67 36.15 -60.45 -40.13
N ALA A 68 35.05 -60.08 -39.47
CA ALA A 68 34.51 -58.73 -39.51
C ALA A 68 35.63 -57.73 -39.15
N LYS A 69 35.84 -56.73 -40.01
CA LYS A 69 36.72 -55.60 -39.75
C LYS A 69 36.33 -54.99 -38.41
N LYS A 70 37.15 -55.20 -37.37
CA LYS A 70 37.01 -54.49 -36.09
C LYS A 70 37.10 -53.00 -36.39
N ALA A 71 36.06 -52.24 -36.03
CA ALA A 71 36.06 -50.79 -36.17
C ALA A 71 37.18 -50.21 -35.31
N LYS A 72 38.06 -49.40 -35.94
CA LYS A 72 39.21 -48.75 -35.31
C LYS A 72 38.70 -47.86 -34.17
N GLY A 73 38.83 -48.31 -32.92
CA GLY A 73 38.32 -47.61 -31.73
C GLY A 73 37.65 -48.50 -30.66
N GLN A 74 37.35 -49.76 -30.97
CA GLN A 74 36.81 -50.73 -29.97
C GLN A 74 37.84 -51.24 -28.96
N GLU A 75 39.12 -50.90 -29.13
CA GLU A 75 40.21 -51.42 -28.30
C GLU A 75 40.20 -50.86 -26.87
N ASN A 76 39.63 -49.65 -26.67
CA ASN A 76 39.56 -48.99 -25.37
C ASN A 76 38.18 -49.10 -24.69
N TRP A 77 37.32 -50.03 -25.14
CA TRP A 77 36.00 -50.21 -24.53
C TRP A 77 36.11 -51.10 -23.31
N VAL A 78 35.57 -50.63 -22.18
CA VAL A 78 35.60 -51.35 -20.90
C VAL A 78 34.21 -51.96 -20.65
N LEU A 79 34.17 -53.09 -19.93
CA LEU A 79 32.91 -53.63 -19.45
C LEU A 79 32.18 -52.60 -18.59
N VAL A 80 30.85 -52.61 -18.62
CA VAL A 80 30.04 -51.72 -17.77
C VAL A 80 30.49 -51.84 -16.31
N PRO A 81 30.86 -50.74 -15.64
CA PRO A 81 31.21 -50.76 -14.23
C PRO A 81 30.07 -51.31 -13.37
N ARG A 82 30.40 -52.06 -12.32
CA ARG A 82 29.40 -52.65 -11.41
C ARG A 82 28.47 -51.60 -10.81
N SER A 83 29.00 -50.41 -10.49
CA SER A 83 28.22 -49.28 -9.98
C SER A 83 27.12 -48.82 -10.95
N SER A 84 27.40 -48.81 -12.26
CA SER A 84 26.42 -48.47 -13.28
C SER A 84 25.36 -49.56 -13.45
N VAL A 85 25.75 -50.84 -13.34
CA VAL A 85 24.80 -51.97 -13.33
C VAL A 85 23.87 -51.89 -12.12
N THR A 86 24.40 -51.60 -10.93
CA THR A 86 23.60 -51.43 -9.71
C THR A 86 22.68 -50.22 -9.79
N ALA A 87 23.13 -49.10 -10.38
CA ALA A 87 22.27 -47.95 -10.62
C ALA A 87 21.09 -48.29 -11.54
N LEU A 88 21.36 -49.05 -12.61
CA LEU A 88 20.33 -49.53 -13.54
C LEU A 88 19.36 -50.50 -12.86
N GLU A 89 19.86 -51.40 -12.02
CA GLU A 89 19.05 -52.30 -11.19
C GLU A 89 18.07 -51.51 -10.30
N ASN A 90 18.56 -50.49 -9.59
CA ASN A 90 17.71 -49.63 -8.76
C ASN A 90 16.61 -48.91 -9.56
N ILE A 91 16.96 -48.36 -10.74
CA ILE A 91 15.98 -47.70 -11.63
C ILE A 91 14.91 -48.69 -12.11
N MET A 92 15.32 -49.91 -12.46
CA MET A 92 14.40 -50.96 -12.88
C MET A 92 13.52 -51.42 -11.71
N ASP A 93 14.05 -51.57 -10.50
CA ASP A 93 13.27 -51.93 -9.31
C ASP A 93 12.20 -50.88 -8.99
N LEU A 94 12.56 -49.59 -9.06
CA LEU A 94 11.60 -48.49 -8.96
C LEU A 94 10.53 -48.56 -10.05
N SER A 95 10.91 -48.89 -11.28
CA SER A 95 9.99 -49.03 -12.41
C SER A 95 9.05 -50.22 -12.25
N VAL A 96 9.54 -51.36 -11.75
CA VAL A 96 8.73 -52.54 -11.40
C VAL A 96 7.74 -52.19 -10.30
N LEU A 97 8.17 -51.49 -9.25
CA LEU A 97 7.27 -51.04 -8.18
C LEU A 97 6.18 -50.08 -8.71
N ALA A 98 6.55 -49.10 -9.54
CA ALA A 98 5.60 -48.17 -10.14
C ALA A 98 4.58 -48.88 -11.04
N THR A 99 5.02 -49.80 -11.89
CA THR A 99 4.12 -50.58 -12.77
C THR A 99 3.20 -51.51 -11.99
N LEU A 100 3.68 -52.13 -10.90
CA LEU A 100 2.85 -52.95 -10.01
C LEU A 100 1.84 -52.12 -9.22
N ALA A 101 2.16 -50.87 -8.88
CA ALA A 101 1.24 -49.96 -8.21
C ALA A 101 0.04 -49.60 -9.10
N LEU A 102 0.26 -49.44 -10.42
CA LEU A 102 -0.80 -49.15 -11.39
C LEU A 102 -1.70 -50.35 -11.72
N ARG A 103 -1.24 -51.56 -11.42
CA ARG A 103 -1.93 -52.80 -11.77
C ARG A 103 -2.97 -53.19 -10.71
N ARG A 104 -4.20 -53.49 -11.12
CA ARG A 104 -5.32 -53.82 -10.21
C ARG A 104 -5.42 -55.33 -9.86
N THR A 105 -5.06 -56.23 -10.76
CA THR A 105 -5.13 -57.70 -10.60
C THR A 105 -3.79 -58.38 -10.95
N GLU A 106 -3.55 -59.63 -10.54
CA GLU A 106 -2.36 -60.44 -10.94
C GLU A 106 -0.97 -59.80 -10.65
N LYS A 107 -0.82 -59.14 -9.50
CA LYS A 107 0.43 -58.47 -9.11
C LYS A 107 1.61 -59.43 -8.97
N LYS A 108 1.40 -60.61 -8.38
CA LYS A 108 2.48 -61.58 -8.10
C LYS A 108 3.09 -62.18 -9.37
N GLU A 109 2.24 -62.70 -10.27
CA GLU A 109 2.69 -63.32 -11.52
C GLU A 109 3.47 -62.34 -12.38
N SER A 110 3.01 -61.10 -12.44
CA SER A 110 3.71 -60.11 -13.23
C SER A 110 4.90 -59.47 -12.57
N GLN A 111 4.95 -59.42 -11.24
CA GLN A 111 6.20 -59.13 -10.55
C GLN A 111 7.25 -60.17 -10.91
N GLU A 112 6.89 -61.45 -10.94
CA GLU A 112 7.79 -62.53 -11.37
C GLU A 112 8.26 -62.34 -12.82
N HIS A 113 7.33 -62.10 -13.75
CA HIS A 113 7.69 -61.86 -15.15
C HIS A 113 8.60 -60.63 -15.33
N LEU A 114 8.29 -59.53 -14.66
CA LEU A 114 9.11 -58.32 -14.68
C LEU A 114 10.49 -58.55 -14.08
N ASN A 115 10.60 -59.34 -13.01
CA ASN A 115 11.87 -59.70 -12.40
C ASN A 115 12.73 -60.59 -13.31
N ILE A 116 12.12 -61.55 -14.01
CA ILE A 116 12.82 -62.37 -15.01
C ILE A 116 13.38 -61.49 -16.13
N MET A 117 12.57 -60.57 -16.66
CA MET A 117 13.03 -59.61 -17.69
C MET A 117 14.13 -58.69 -17.16
N LYS A 118 13.98 -58.16 -15.93
CA LYS A 118 15.00 -57.36 -15.25
C LYS A 118 16.33 -58.10 -15.18
N ASN A 119 16.33 -59.31 -14.62
CA ASN A 119 17.55 -60.10 -14.41
C ASN A 119 18.22 -60.47 -15.74
N ARG A 120 17.43 -60.84 -16.76
CA ARG A 120 17.95 -61.13 -18.10
C ARG A 120 18.61 -59.90 -18.74
N PHE A 121 17.98 -58.74 -18.62
CA PHE A 121 18.51 -57.49 -19.15
C PHE A 121 19.79 -57.06 -18.41
N LEU A 122 19.81 -57.11 -17.07
CA LEU A 122 21.00 -56.80 -16.28
C LEU A 122 22.17 -57.71 -16.61
N ALA A 123 21.93 -59.00 -16.85
CA ALA A 123 22.95 -59.94 -17.29
C ALA A 123 23.56 -59.56 -18.65
N GLN A 124 22.75 -59.06 -19.59
CA GLN A 124 23.24 -58.56 -20.88
C GLN A 124 24.01 -57.25 -20.72
N CYS A 125 23.53 -56.32 -19.88
CA CYS A 125 24.23 -55.08 -19.59
C CYS A 125 25.59 -55.31 -18.94
N ALA A 126 25.72 -56.32 -18.07
CA ALA A 126 26.98 -56.67 -17.43
C ALA A 126 28.03 -57.18 -18.42
N GLN A 127 27.63 -57.72 -19.56
CA GLN A 127 28.53 -58.21 -20.63
C GLN A 127 28.81 -57.16 -21.70
N LEU A 128 28.08 -56.04 -21.67
CA LEU A 128 28.20 -54.98 -22.66
C LEU A 128 29.53 -54.25 -22.49
N LYS A 129 30.25 -54.06 -23.60
CA LYS A 129 31.42 -53.18 -23.64
C LYS A 129 30.94 -51.78 -23.99
N VAL A 130 31.35 -50.80 -23.20
CA VAL A 130 30.96 -49.40 -23.38
C VAL A 130 32.23 -48.56 -23.52
N PRO A 131 32.23 -47.53 -24.39
CA PRO A 131 33.32 -46.57 -24.43
C PRO A 131 33.59 -45.98 -23.04
N VAL A 132 34.86 -45.86 -22.66
CA VAL A 132 35.23 -45.16 -21.42
C VAL A 132 34.79 -43.71 -21.56
N GLN A 133 33.73 -43.36 -20.84
CA GLN A 133 33.20 -42.01 -20.82
C GLN A 133 34.28 -41.06 -20.29
N LYS A 134 34.59 -40.00 -21.04
CA LYS A 134 35.61 -39.01 -20.65
C LYS A 134 35.26 -38.44 -19.27
N GLN A 135 36.09 -38.73 -18.27
CA GLN A 135 35.89 -38.34 -16.86
C GLN A 135 35.58 -36.84 -16.67
N ASN A 136 36.02 -36.00 -17.61
CA ASN A 136 35.77 -34.56 -17.62
C ASN A 136 34.28 -34.18 -17.53
N ASN A 137 33.37 -34.98 -18.09
CA ASN A 137 31.93 -34.69 -18.03
C ASN A 137 31.36 -34.92 -16.62
N LEU A 138 31.86 -35.93 -15.91
CA LEU A 138 31.43 -36.24 -14.54
C LEU A 138 31.98 -35.21 -13.53
N ALA A 139 33.21 -34.74 -13.76
CA ALA A 139 33.78 -33.64 -12.98
C ALA A 139 32.96 -32.34 -13.14
N ARG A 140 32.52 -32.03 -14.37
CA ARG A 140 31.64 -30.88 -14.65
C ARG A 140 30.28 -31.00 -13.97
N SER A 141 29.65 -32.18 -13.96
CA SER A 141 28.37 -32.37 -13.27
C SER A 141 28.52 -32.26 -11.75
N SER A 142 29.62 -32.78 -11.18
CA SER A 142 29.92 -32.66 -9.75
C SER A 142 30.10 -31.20 -9.33
N HIS A 143 30.90 -30.44 -10.09
CA HIS A 143 31.10 -29.01 -9.85
C HIS A 143 29.78 -28.24 -9.89
N ARG A 144 28.96 -28.48 -10.92
CA ARG A 144 27.64 -27.85 -11.06
C ARG A 144 26.73 -28.15 -9.86
N ASN A 145 26.69 -29.39 -9.39
CA ASN A 145 25.88 -29.76 -8.22
C ASN A 145 26.37 -29.07 -6.94
N GLN A 146 27.69 -28.91 -6.77
CA GLN A 146 28.25 -28.18 -5.64
C GLN A 146 27.89 -26.70 -5.67
N GLU A 147 27.91 -26.07 -6.85
CA GLU A 147 27.46 -24.68 -7.04
C GLU A 147 25.97 -24.52 -6.74
N GLU A 148 25.13 -25.43 -7.23
CA GLU A 148 23.69 -25.45 -6.96
C GLU A 148 23.41 -25.63 -5.46
N THR A 149 24.19 -26.47 -4.77
CA THR A 149 24.09 -26.64 -3.31
C THR A 149 24.44 -25.35 -2.58
N LYS A 150 25.52 -24.67 -2.97
CA LYS A 150 25.90 -23.37 -2.38
C LYS A 150 24.81 -22.32 -2.60
N LYS A 151 24.27 -22.23 -3.81
CA LYS A 151 23.15 -21.34 -4.15
C LYS A 151 21.89 -21.66 -3.34
N SER A 152 21.58 -22.94 -3.15
CA SER A 152 20.44 -23.39 -2.34
C SER A 152 20.59 -22.98 -0.87
N VAL A 153 21.78 -23.12 -0.28
CA VAL A 153 22.03 -22.70 1.10
C VAL A 153 21.87 -21.19 1.26
N VAL A 154 22.42 -20.39 0.34
CA VAL A 154 22.26 -18.93 0.37
C VAL A 154 20.79 -18.56 0.17
N GLY A 155 20.12 -19.18 -0.80
CA GLY A 155 18.70 -18.98 -1.09
C GLY A 155 17.81 -19.28 0.12
N LYS A 156 18.12 -20.33 0.89
CA LYS A 156 17.40 -20.67 2.11
C LYS A 156 17.56 -19.59 3.18
N LYS A 157 18.78 -19.08 3.38
CA LYS A 157 19.03 -17.97 4.31
C LYS A 157 18.26 -16.71 3.90
N THR A 158 18.31 -16.33 2.62
CA THR A 158 17.56 -15.15 2.13
C THR A 158 16.06 -15.32 2.27
N LEU A 159 15.55 -16.55 2.08
CA LEU A 159 14.13 -16.84 2.26
C LEU A 159 13.72 -16.73 3.74
N ASP A 160 14.58 -17.19 4.65
CA ASP A 160 14.29 -17.10 6.08
C ASP A 160 14.32 -15.65 6.57
N THR A 161 15.27 -14.82 6.09
CA THR A 161 15.25 -13.36 6.32
C THR A 161 13.98 -12.71 5.77
N LEU A 162 13.58 -13.05 4.54
CA LEU A 162 12.36 -12.50 3.94
C LEU A 162 11.09 -12.86 4.74
N LYS A 163 11.03 -14.05 5.32
CA LYS A 163 9.91 -14.46 6.20
C LYS A 163 9.89 -13.63 7.49
N GLU A 164 11.05 -13.31 8.05
CA GLU A 164 11.15 -12.46 9.24
C GLU A 164 10.69 -11.04 8.92
N ASP A 165 11.14 -10.48 7.79
CA ASP A 165 10.72 -9.15 7.31
C ASP A 165 9.20 -9.10 7.07
N LEU A 166 8.64 -10.11 6.39
CA LEU A 166 7.20 -10.22 6.18
C LEU A 166 6.45 -10.22 7.52
N ARG A 167 6.92 -11.00 8.50
CA ARG A 167 6.32 -11.04 9.84
C ARG A 167 6.40 -9.70 10.54
N ALA A 168 7.50 -8.95 10.37
CA ALA A 168 7.64 -7.61 10.92
C ALA A 168 6.65 -6.62 10.28
N VAL A 169 6.48 -6.68 8.96
CA VAL A 169 5.51 -5.86 8.22
C VAL A 169 4.08 -6.17 8.64
N VAL A 170 3.72 -7.44 8.81
CA VAL A 170 2.39 -7.84 9.28
C VAL A 170 2.11 -7.26 10.66
N ARG A 171 3.04 -7.39 11.62
CA ARG A 171 2.87 -6.79 12.96
C ARG A 171 2.72 -5.27 12.91
N ALA A 172 3.50 -4.61 12.05
CA ALA A 172 3.40 -3.16 11.88
C ALA A 172 2.02 -2.76 11.31
N LEU A 173 1.51 -3.53 10.36
CA LEU A 173 0.19 -3.31 9.77
C LEU A 173 -0.94 -3.53 10.79
N GLU A 174 -0.88 -4.62 11.56
CA GLU A 174 -1.83 -4.91 12.66
C GLU A 174 -1.85 -3.74 13.67
N SER A 175 -0.67 -3.27 14.09
CA SER A 175 -0.60 -2.11 15.01
C SER A 175 -1.16 -0.83 14.40
N ALA A 176 -0.94 -0.59 13.10
CA ALA A 176 -1.46 0.58 12.41
C ALA A 176 -2.98 0.51 12.24
N GLU A 177 -3.52 -0.69 12.04
CA GLU A 177 -4.96 -0.95 12.00
C GLU A 177 -5.60 -0.70 13.37
N GLU A 178 -4.99 -1.17 14.46
CA GLU A 178 -5.43 -0.87 15.83
C GLU A 178 -5.42 0.65 16.11
N GLN A 179 -4.38 1.37 15.69
CA GLN A 179 -4.34 2.83 15.83
C GLN A 179 -5.42 3.53 15.01
N THR A 180 -5.67 3.06 13.79
CA THR A 180 -6.69 3.63 12.90
C THR A 180 -8.09 3.42 13.45
N THR A 181 -8.39 2.22 13.94
CA THR A 181 -9.69 1.89 14.54
C THR A 181 -9.92 2.64 15.84
N SER A 182 -8.89 2.78 16.69
CA SER A 182 -8.93 3.63 17.89
C SER A 182 -9.20 5.10 17.55
N LEU A 183 -8.47 5.64 16.56
CA LEU A 183 -8.69 7.02 16.10
C LEU A 183 -10.10 7.20 15.53
N GLN A 184 -10.58 6.26 14.72
CA GLN A 184 -11.94 6.30 14.18
C GLN A 184 -12.98 6.30 15.30
N HIS A 185 -12.80 5.48 16.33
CA HIS A 185 -13.68 5.47 17.50
C HIS A 185 -13.68 6.83 18.19
N THR A 186 -12.50 7.40 18.50
CA THR A 186 -12.41 8.73 19.13
C THR A 186 -13.04 9.83 18.27
N CYS A 187 -12.84 9.82 16.95
CA CYS A 187 -13.51 10.75 16.05
C CYS A 187 -15.03 10.59 16.05
N SER A 188 -15.55 9.36 16.17
CA SER A 188 -16.99 9.12 16.28
C SER A 188 -17.53 9.69 17.60
N THR A 189 -16.89 9.36 18.74
CA THR A 189 -17.31 9.88 20.04
C THR A 189 -17.29 11.40 20.09
N LEU A 190 -16.26 12.04 19.53
CA LEU A 190 -16.20 13.51 19.46
C LEU A 190 -17.30 14.08 18.58
N ARG A 191 -17.68 13.40 17.50
CA ARG A 191 -18.81 13.82 16.66
C ARG A 191 -20.12 13.76 17.44
N ASP A 192 -20.36 12.67 18.16
CA ASP A 192 -21.56 12.48 18.96
C ASP A 192 -21.65 13.55 20.08
N GLN A 193 -20.51 13.85 20.74
CA GLN A 193 -20.43 14.93 21.74
C GLN A 193 -20.73 16.30 21.15
N VAL A 194 -20.21 16.60 19.96
CA VAL A 194 -20.49 17.88 19.28
C VAL A 194 -21.97 17.98 18.90
N GLU A 195 -22.58 16.88 18.43
CA GLU A 195 -24.02 16.84 18.12
C GLU A 195 -24.87 17.07 19.38
N GLU A 196 -24.53 16.43 20.50
CA GLU A 196 -25.21 16.62 21.79
C GLU A 196 -25.11 18.06 22.30
N GLU A 197 -23.93 18.67 22.25
CA GLU A 197 -23.74 20.07 22.66
C GLU A 197 -24.44 21.05 21.71
N GLU A 198 -24.52 20.75 20.41
CA GLU A 198 -25.30 21.54 19.45
C GLU A 198 -26.80 21.45 19.77
N GLU A 199 -27.31 20.27 20.13
CA GLU A 199 -28.71 20.10 20.54
C GLU A 199 -29.02 20.87 21.84
N LYS A 200 -28.15 20.77 22.86
CA LYS A 200 -28.28 21.56 24.10
C LYS A 200 -28.27 23.07 23.84
N ALA A 201 -27.40 23.53 22.94
CA ALA A 201 -27.34 24.93 22.56
C ALA A 201 -28.64 25.39 21.86
N LYS A 202 -29.20 24.56 20.97
CA LYS A 202 -30.50 24.82 20.33
C LYS A 202 -31.63 24.91 21.36
N GLU A 203 -31.69 24.00 22.33
CA GLU A 203 -32.68 24.05 23.40
C GLU A 203 -32.53 25.31 24.26
N CYS A 204 -31.30 25.65 24.67
CA CYS A 204 -31.02 26.87 25.44
C CYS A 204 -31.45 28.14 24.69
N LEU A 205 -31.18 28.21 23.38
CA LEU A 205 -31.62 29.32 22.54
C LEU A 205 -33.15 29.39 22.44
N GLN A 206 -33.84 28.26 22.25
CA GLN A 206 -35.31 28.22 22.25
C GLN A 206 -35.92 28.67 23.58
N ILE A 207 -35.37 28.22 24.71
CA ILE A 207 -35.79 28.67 26.04
C ILE A 207 -35.55 30.18 26.18
N THR A 208 -34.40 30.68 25.72
CA THR A 208 -34.09 32.11 25.75
C THR A 208 -35.06 32.91 24.89
N GLU A 209 -35.41 32.44 23.68
CA GLU A 209 -36.42 33.05 22.81
C GLU A 209 -37.81 33.08 23.45
N GLN A 210 -38.19 32.03 24.21
CA GLN A 210 -39.44 32.00 24.98
C GLN A 210 -39.39 32.84 26.27
N ALA A 211 -38.20 33.01 26.85
CA ALA A 211 -37.96 33.75 28.08
C ALA A 211 -37.63 35.23 27.87
N VAL A 212 -37.39 35.67 26.62
CA VAL A 212 -37.59 37.07 26.24
C VAL A 212 -38.99 37.41 26.72
N LEU A 213 -39.09 38.40 27.62
CA LEU A 213 -40.35 38.83 28.21
C LEU A 213 -41.42 38.79 27.11
N ASN A 214 -42.36 37.85 27.21
CA ASN A 214 -43.58 37.84 26.41
C ASN A 214 -44.40 39.05 26.86
N LEU A 215 -43.86 40.24 26.59
CA LEU A 215 -44.57 41.47 26.62
C LEU A 215 -45.72 41.22 25.65
N PRO A 216 -46.98 41.36 26.09
CA PRO A 216 -48.07 41.46 25.13
C PRO A 216 -47.59 42.45 24.09
N LEU A 217 -47.68 42.07 22.81
CA LEU A 217 -47.33 42.95 21.70
C LEU A 217 -48.20 44.20 21.87
N HIS A 218 -47.69 45.19 22.59
CA HIS A 218 -48.51 46.27 23.11
C HIS A 218 -48.67 47.25 21.95
N PHE A 219 -49.83 47.08 21.34
CA PHE A 219 -50.47 47.88 20.33
C PHE A 219 -49.84 47.84 18.93
N PRO A 220 -50.65 47.55 17.89
CA PRO A 220 -50.25 47.84 16.53
C PRO A 220 -49.95 49.34 16.48
N HIS A 221 -48.70 49.66 16.15
CA HIS A 221 -48.23 51.01 15.85
C HIS A 221 -48.97 51.53 14.62
N LYS A 222 -50.19 52.03 14.84
CA LYS A 222 -50.94 52.90 13.94
C LYS A 222 -51.77 53.83 14.82
N ASP A 223 -51.43 55.11 14.76
CA ASP A 223 -52.14 56.26 15.31
C ASP A 223 -51.65 56.75 16.69
N GLU A 224 -50.56 57.53 16.68
CA GLU A 224 -50.13 58.40 17.80
C GLU A 224 -51.27 59.25 18.37
N THR A 225 -52.26 59.59 17.54
CA THR A 225 -53.46 60.33 17.94
C THR A 225 -54.35 59.56 18.92
N THR A 226 -54.33 58.23 18.90
CA THR A 226 -55.18 57.40 19.77
C THR A 226 -54.59 57.28 21.18
N LEU A 227 -53.27 57.17 21.31
CA LEU A 227 -52.59 57.15 22.62
C LEU A 227 -52.76 58.50 23.32
N GLU A 228 -52.54 59.59 22.60
CA GLU A 228 -52.66 60.94 23.15
C GLU A 228 -54.12 61.28 23.50
N THR A 229 -55.09 60.82 22.70
CA THR A 229 -56.52 60.90 23.03
C THR A 229 -56.88 60.03 24.24
N TRP A 230 -56.29 58.85 24.39
CA TRP A 230 -56.50 57.98 25.56
C TRP A 230 -55.90 58.59 26.83
N MET A 231 -54.68 59.14 26.76
CA MET A 231 -54.03 59.84 27.86
C MET A 231 -54.79 61.11 28.25
N ARG A 232 -55.31 61.87 27.28
CA ARG A 232 -56.23 62.97 27.59
C ARG A 232 -57.51 62.49 28.24
N LYS A 233 -58.09 61.38 27.78
CA LYS A 233 -59.32 60.82 28.37
C LYS A 233 -59.14 60.32 29.81
N THR A 234 -57.96 59.80 30.16
CA THR A 234 -57.64 59.36 31.53
C THR A 234 -57.22 60.50 32.45
N VAL A 235 -56.61 61.58 31.92
CA VAL A 235 -56.26 62.78 32.69
C VAL A 235 -57.46 63.73 32.86
N GLN A 236 -58.41 63.70 31.93
CA GLN A 236 -59.65 64.48 31.94
C GLN A 236 -60.73 63.82 32.81
N ASP A 237 -60.34 63.11 33.88
CA ASP A 237 -61.25 62.85 34.99
C ASP A 237 -61.54 64.20 35.65
N SER A 238 -62.75 64.70 35.39
CA SER A 238 -63.33 65.98 35.83
C SER A 238 -63.31 66.20 37.35
N ASP A 239 -62.91 65.19 38.12
CA ASP A 239 -62.77 65.24 39.57
C ASP A 239 -61.38 65.65 40.03
N SER A 240 -60.35 65.63 39.17
CA SER A 240 -58.97 65.99 39.54
C SER A 240 -58.83 67.48 39.88
N GLU A 241 -59.45 68.37 39.11
CA GLU A 241 -59.39 69.81 39.36
C GLU A 241 -60.24 70.22 40.58
N THR A 242 -61.38 69.56 40.79
CA THR A 242 -62.25 69.82 41.95
C THR A 242 -61.65 69.27 43.24
N THR A 243 -61.00 68.11 43.21
CA THR A 243 -60.24 67.58 44.36
C THR A 243 -58.99 68.41 44.64
N ALA A 244 -58.26 68.87 43.63
CA ALA A 244 -57.13 69.78 43.82
C ALA A 244 -57.57 71.10 44.49
N ARG A 245 -58.68 71.70 44.04
CA ARG A 245 -59.24 72.90 44.69
C ARG A 245 -59.68 72.65 46.14
N LYS A 246 -60.37 71.53 46.42
CA LYS A 246 -60.77 71.16 47.79
C LYS A 246 -59.55 70.94 48.71
N LEU A 247 -58.51 70.28 48.23
CA LEU A 247 -57.27 70.10 48.98
C LEU A 247 -56.57 71.44 49.24
N GLY A 248 -56.56 72.33 48.25
CA GLY A 248 -56.07 73.70 48.41
C GLY A 248 -56.82 74.47 49.51
N GLU A 249 -58.16 74.40 49.53
CA GLU A 249 -58.97 75.02 50.59
C GLU A 249 -58.70 74.43 51.98
N ILE A 250 -58.53 73.10 52.08
CA ILE A 250 -58.23 72.42 53.34
C ILE A 250 -56.86 72.86 53.87
N LEU A 251 -55.85 72.91 52.99
CA LEU A 251 -54.52 73.36 53.37
C LEU A 251 -54.55 74.81 53.84
N GLN A 252 -55.27 75.70 53.14
CA GLN A 252 -55.35 77.11 53.49
C GLN A 252 -56.13 77.39 54.78
N LYS A 253 -57.05 76.50 55.17
CA LYS A 253 -57.77 76.52 56.47
C LYS A 253 -57.03 75.78 57.59
N SER A 254 -55.87 75.19 57.31
CA SER A 254 -55.08 74.49 58.31
C SER A 254 -54.54 75.44 59.37
N GLU A 255 -54.64 75.03 60.63
CA GLU A 255 -54.14 75.75 61.81
C GLU A 255 -52.68 76.17 61.65
N ALA A 256 -51.85 75.30 61.06
CA ALA A 256 -50.43 75.58 60.82
C ALA A 256 -50.20 76.76 59.85
N ILE A 257 -51.06 76.95 58.84
CA ILE A 257 -50.97 78.09 57.91
C ILE A 257 -51.49 79.35 58.59
N HIS A 258 -52.52 79.24 59.44
CA HIS A 258 -53.03 80.36 60.21
C HIS A 258 -51.97 80.88 61.20
N ASP A 259 -51.33 79.98 61.95
CA ASP A 259 -50.26 80.33 62.89
C ASP A 259 -49.06 80.97 62.18
N ALA A 260 -48.69 80.46 61.00
CA ALA A 260 -47.64 81.06 60.18
C ALA A 260 -48.01 82.47 59.70
N GLN A 261 -49.27 82.71 59.34
CA GLN A 261 -49.76 84.04 58.97
C GLN A 261 -49.78 85.00 60.18
N VAL A 262 -50.20 84.53 61.36
CA VAL A 262 -50.18 85.31 62.60
C VAL A 262 -48.73 85.69 62.96
N LEU A 263 -47.80 84.75 62.83
CA LEU A 263 -46.38 84.99 63.08
C LEU A 263 -45.79 85.98 62.06
N LEU A 264 -46.15 85.88 60.78
CA LEU A 264 -45.77 86.85 59.75
C LEU A 264 -46.32 88.24 60.05
N VAL A 265 -47.58 88.36 60.45
CA VAL A 265 -48.19 89.65 60.84
C VAL A 265 -47.50 90.23 62.08
N HIS A 266 -47.15 89.39 63.06
CA HIS A 266 -46.43 89.83 64.25
C HIS A 266 -45.00 90.27 63.92
N ALA A 267 -44.30 89.54 63.05
CA ALA A 267 -42.99 89.93 62.55
C ALA A 267 -43.05 91.26 61.79
N HIS A 268 -44.05 91.45 60.91
CA HIS A 268 -44.28 92.72 60.23
C HIS A 268 -44.56 93.86 61.22
N LYS A 269 -45.42 93.67 62.21
CA LYS A 269 -45.64 94.68 63.26
C LYS A 269 -44.38 95.03 64.04
N HIS A 270 -43.55 94.03 64.35
CA HIS A 270 -42.28 94.26 65.04
C HIS A 270 -41.28 95.04 64.16
N VAL A 271 -41.25 94.74 62.86
CA VAL A 271 -40.47 95.50 61.87
C VAL A 271 -40.99 96.93 61.77
N ASP A 272 -42.30 97.14 61.65
CA ASP A 272 -42.90 98.47 61.55
C ASP A 272 -42.66 99.31 62.82
N GLN A 273 -42.61 98.68 64.00
CA GLN A 273 -42.22 99.32 65.28
C GLN A 273 -40.74 99.70 65.33
N LEU A 274 -39.85 98.91 64.71
CA LEU A 274 -38.42 99.24 64.60
C LEU A 274 -38.16 100.37 63.60
N PHE A 275 -38.96 100.46 62.55
CA PHE A 275 -38.82 101.48 61.50
C PHE A 275 -39.70 102.73 61.72
N SER A 276 -40.62 102.70 62.68
CA SER A 276 -41.51 103.82 63.03
C SER A 276 -41.66 104.01 64.56
N PRO A 277 -40.61 104.43 65.30
CA PRO A 277 -40.81 104.89 66.67
C PRO A 277 -41.61 106.19 66.63
N ASN A 278 -42.75 106.20 67.33
CA ASN A 278 -43.66 107.34 67.37
C ASN A 278 -42.93 108.66 67.67
N LEU A 279 -43.29 109.63 66.83
CA LEU A 279 -43.18 111.05 67.07
C LEU A 279 -44.12 111.41 68.24
N THR A 280 -43.63 111.35 69.47
CA THR A 280 -44.05 112.16 70.63
C THR A 280 -43.00 112.03 71.72
#